data_AF-R4PN08-F1
#
_entry.id   AF-R4PN08-F1
#
_cell.length_a   1.000
_cell.length_b   1.000
_cell.length_c   1.000
_cell.angle_alpha   90.00
_cell.angle_beta   90.00
_cell.angle_gamma   90.00
#
_symmetry.space_group_name_H-M   'P 1'
#
loop_
_entity.id
_entity.type
_entity.pdbx_description
1 polymer ?
#
loop_
_entity_poly.entity_id
_entity_poly.type
_entity_poly.pdbx_seq_one_letter_code
_entity_poly.pdbx_strand_id
1 'polypeptide(L)'
;MTPRFSRHWYRFRPHLRHRHHHYGEYKRRDSAQDTVHLRIPKQVNFVCNSTDFFDCAEEEVASRLQRRPELHDLDRDIDRLKKRFERTKQPHDGLVALLSQVPRAVLAQLQMDQFPHGYRNKRERLYELIDFNDTMVNTILVLTDTLRDQFSARTKQAADRICKRVGAPCFTNEQWTAIIRGLTREVAVYQAAVDNGFSAWMTDRSQDALGIDMQVQDPETKRYLNIDVKTPSSFRHRMEQLVHEGRLTERQLLEGDRQNYIVELNGHGTQRVAIVVLCILPDKFGELAEWRFIDSTKMRDMLVHLLREHGLTDNRYGRMF
;
A
#
# COMPACT_ATOMS: atom_id res chain seq x y z
N MET A 1 -10.47 -35.05 -15.55
CA MET A 1 -11.51 -34.22 -14.91
C MET A 1 -10.90 -32.87 -14.56
N THR A 2 -11.19 -31.84 -15.34
CA THR A 2 -10.81 -30.46 -15.03
C THR A 2 -11.58 -30.05 -13.75
N PRO A 3 -10.91 -29.53 -12.71
CA PRO A 3 -11.60 -29.04 -11.53
C PRO A 3 -12.58 -27.96 -11.98
N ARG A 4 -13.86 -28.11 -11.65
CA ARG A 4 -14.83 -27.03 -11.79
C ARG A 4 -14.39 -25.94 -10.81
N PHE A 5 -13.55 -25.01 -11.26
CA PHE A 5 -13.36 -23.73 -10.58
C PHE A 5 -14.74 -23.08 -10.52
N SER A 6 -15.34 -23.16 -9.33
CA SER A 6 -16.70 -22.81 -9.05
C SER A 6 -16.93 -21.30 -9.24
N ARG A 7 -18.19 -20.86 -9.16
CA ARG A 7 -18.68 -19.48 -9.35
C ARG A 7 -18.02 -18.42 -8.43
N HIS A 8 -17.01 -18.81 -7.64
CA HIS A 8 -16.41 -18.12 -6.50
C HIS A 8 -15.33 -17.11 -6.90
N TRP A 9 -15.22 -16.73 -8.19
CA TRP A 9 -14.15 -15.84 -8.67
C TRP A 9 -14.69 -14.68 -9.52
N TYR A 10 -16.01 -14.53 -9.59
CA TYR A 10 -16.67 -13.56 -10.47
C TYR A 10 -16.24 -12.11 -10.18
N ARG A 11 -15.95 -11.81 -8.91
CA ARG A 11 -15.50 -10.49 -8.45
C ARG A 11 -14.06 -10.16 -8.89
N PHE A 12 -13.19 -11.16 -8.99
CA PHE A 12 -11.78 -11.01 -9.37
C PHE A 12 -11.50 -11.42 -10.82
N ARG A 13 -12.50 -11.34 -11.71
CA ARG A 13 -12.30 -11.55 -13.15
C ARG A 13 -12.08 -10.21 -13.84
N PRO A 14 -10.93 -9.99 -14.51
CA PRO A 14 -10.71 -8.80 -15.33
C PRO A 14 -11.77 -8.76 -16.42
N HIS A 15 -12.61 -7.72 -16.42
CA HIS A 15 -13.49 -7.45 -17.54
C HIS A 15 -12.81 -6.42 -18.44
N LEU A 16 -12.26 -6.88 -19.57
CA LEU A 16 -11.74 -5.98 -20.59
C LEU A 16 -12.86 -5.00 -21.01
N ARG A 17 -12.53 -3.71 -21.09
CA ARG A 17 -13.48 -2.71 -21.59
C ARG A 17 -13.75 -3.04 -23.06
N HIS A 18 -14.94 -3.54 -23.36
CA HIS A 18 -15.47 -3.53 -24.72
C HIS A 18 -15.72 -2.08 -25.13
N ARG A 19 -14.70 -1.40 -25.69
CA ARG A 19 -14.96 -0.22 -26.51
C ARG A 19 -15.28 -0.74 -27.90
N HIS A 20 -16.56 -0.63 -28.26
CA HIS A 20 -17.00 -0.74 -29.64
C HIS A 20 -16.36 0.39 -30.45
N HIS A 21 -15.26 0.12 -31.14
CA HIS A 21 -14.93 0.78 -32.39
C HIS A 21 -14.11 -0.19 -33.24
N HIS A 22 -14.59 -0.36 -34.47
CA HIS A 22 -14.12 -1.20 -35.57
C HIS A 22 -12.64 -1.61 -35.51
N TYR A 23 -12.38 -2.93 -35.50
CA TYR A 23 -11.34 -3.70 -36.22
C TYR A 23 -11.08 -5.02 -35.48
N GLY A 24 -11.24 -6.15 -36.18
CA GLY A 24 -10.58 -7.43 -35.86
C GLY A 24 -11.23 -8.33 -34.79
N GLU A 25 -11.34 -9.61 -35.13
CA GLU A 25 -11.76 -10.78 -34.35
C GLU A 25 -11.80 -10.64 -32.82
N TYR A 26 -13.01 -10.75 -32.26
CA TYR A 26 -13.24 -10.88 -30.83
C TYR A 26 -12.57 -12.16 -30.29
N LYS A 27 -11.45 -12.03 -29.59
CA LYS A 27 -10.94 -13.10 -28.73
C LYS A 27 -12.00 -13.43 -27.69
N ARG A 28 -12.60 -14.63 -27.82
CA ARG A 28 -13.43 -15.23 -26.76
C ARG A 28 -12.63 -15.17 -25.45
N ARG A 29 -13.32 -14.78 -24.38
CA ARG A 29 -12.82 -14.79 -22.99
C ARG A 29 -12.07 -16.10 -22.70
N ASP A 30 -10.78 -15.99 -22.38
CA ASP A 30 -9.96 -17.15 -22.04
C ASP A 30 -10.09 -17.47 -20.54
N SER A 31 -10.98 -18.42 -20.23
CA SER A 31 -11.16 -18.90 -18.86
C SER A 31 -9.90 -19.55 -18.28
N ALA A 32 -8.95 -20.00 -19.11
CA ALA A 32 -7.69 -20.56 -18.64
C ALA A 32 -6.76 -19.45 -18.15
N GLN A 33 -6.68 -18.31 -18.85
CA GLN A 33 -5.96 -17.13 -18.37
C GLN A 33 -6.55 -16.56 -17.08
N ASP A 34 -7.89 -16.49 -16.97
CA ASP A 34 -8.56 -15.98 -15.76
C ASP A 34 -8.30 -16.85 -14.50
N THR A 35 -7.91 -18.11 -14.68
CA THR A 35 -7.73 -19.09 -13.58
C THR A 35 -6.28 -19.51 -13.37
N VAL A 36 -5.34 -19.04 -14.20
CA VAL A 36 -3.91 -19.42 -14.15
C VAL A 36 -3.26 -19.11 -12.81
N HIS A 37 -3.75 -18.09 -12.11
CA HIS A 37 -3.22 -17.63 -10.83
C HIS A 37 -3.81 -18.39 -9.63
N LEU A 38 -4.84 -19.23 -9.83
CA LEU A 38 -5.55 -19.93 -8.78
C LEU A 38 -4.84 -21.23 -8.41
N ARG A 39 -4.75 -21.52 -7.11
CA ARG A 39 -4.08 -22.71 -6.59
C ARG A 39 -5.08 -23.58 -5.83
N ILE A 40 -4.83 -24.89 -5.81
CA ILE A 40 -5.61 -25.81 -4.98
C ILE A 40 -5.32 -25.47 -3.50
N PRO A 41 -6.35 -25.23 -2.66
CA PRO A 41 -6.18 -25.04 -1.23
C PRO A 41 -5.31 -26.15 -0.62
N LYS A 42 -4.28 -25.77 0.16
CA LYS A 42 -3.40 -26.70 0.84
C LYS A 42 -3.76 -26.77 2.31
N GLN A 43 -3.71 -27.99 2.87
CA GLN A 43 -3.75 -28.16 4.31
C GLN A 43 -2.43 -27.62 4.89
N VAL A 44 -2.53 -26.52 5.62
CA VAL A 44 -1.44 -25.92 6.39
C VAL A 44 -1.74 -26.14 7.87
N ASN A 45 -0.74 -26.57 8.65
CA ASN A 45 -0.82 -26.67 10.09
C ASN A 45 -0.49 -25.29 10.69
N PHE A 46 -1.40 -24.79 11.53
CA PHE A 46 -1.16 -23.60 12.35
C PHE A 46 -0.71 -24.08 13.72
N VAL A 47 0.35 -23.49 14.26
CA VAL A 47 0.82 -23.78 15.61
C VAL A 47 0.76 -22.46 16.35
N CYS A 48 -0.25 -22.28 17.20
CA CYS A 48 -0.26 -21.19 18.14
C CYS A 48 0.59 -21.58 19.34
N ASN A 49 1.71 -20.90 19.50
CA ASN A 49 2.36 -20.82 20.78
C ASN A 49 1.69 -19.64 21.50
N SER A 50 1.03 -19.85 22.65
CA SER A 50 0.33 -18.80 23.41
C SER A 50 1.23 -17.63 23.85
N THR A 51 2.53 -17.74 23.58
CA THR A 51 3.55 -16.72 23.81
C THR A 51 4.00 -15.98 22.55
N ASP A 52 3.68 -16.46 21.33
CA ASP A 52 4.09 -15.84 20.07
C ASP A 52 2.95 -15.01 19.44
N PHE A 53 3.19 -13.71 19.36
CA PHE A 53 2.26 -12.71 18.83
C PHE A 53 1.78 -13.00 17.40
N PHE A 54 2.69 -13.40 16.51
CA PHE A 54 2.37 -13.58 15.09
C PHE A 54 1.55 -14.84 14.87
N ASP A 55 1.91 -15.91 15.58
CA ASP A 55 1.23 -17.20 15.47
C ASP A 55 -0.20 -17.12 16.04
N CYS A 56 -0.41 -16.37 17.14
CA CYS A 56 -1.74 -16.08 17.69
C CYS A 56 -2.64 -15.37 16.69
N ALA A 57 -2.15 -14.31 16.02
CA ALA A 57 -2.93 -13.55 15.05
C ALA A 57 -3.28 -14.41 13.83
N GLU A 58 -2.34 -15.23 13.37
CA GLU A 58 -2.57 -16.15 12.27
C GLU A 58 -3.64 -17.21 12.60
N GLU A 59 -3.60 -17.81 13.79
CA GLU A 59 -4.62 -18.77 14.23
C GLU A 59 -6.00 -18.11 14.32
N GLU A 60 -6.08 -16.88 14.81
CA GLU A 60 -7.34 -16.15 14.86
C GLU A 60 -7.94 -15.98 13.44
N VAL A 61 -7.12 -15.66 12.43
CA VAL A 61 -7.59 -15.62 11.04
C VAL A 61 -8.00 -17.02 10.54
N ALA A 62 -7.19 -18.05 10.82
CA ALA A 62 -7.48 -19.42 10.41
C ALA A 62 -8.80 -19.95 11.01
N SER A 63 -9.13 -19.57 12.23
CA SER A 63 -10.36 -19.97 12.93
C SER A 63 -11.64 -19.44 12.26
N ARG A 64 -11.53 -18.40 11.43
CA ARG A 64 -12.65 -17.81 10.66
C ARG A 64 -12.90 -18.52 9.35
N LEU A 65 -11.96 -19.34 8.89
CA LEU A 65 -12.09 -20.07 7.63
C LEU A 65 -13.06 -21.24 7.79
N GLN A 66 -13.81 -21.52 6.72
CA GLN A 66 -14.69 -22.68 6.69
C GLN A 66 -13.87 -23.99 6.67
N ARG A 67 -14.53 -25.12 6.95
CA ARG A 67 -13.89 -26.45 6.85
C ARG A 67 -13.28 -26.71 5.47
N ARG A 68 -13.87 -26.16 4.42
CA ARG A 68 -13.33 -26.10 3.06
C ARG A 68 -13.12 -24.61 2.73
N PRO A 69 -11.94 -24.07 3.02
CA PRO A 69 -11.71 -22.64 2.89
C PRO A 69 -11.84 -22.17 1.44
N GLU A 70 -12.48 -21.03 1.27
CA GLU A 70 -12.60 -20.33 0.00
C GLU A 70 -11.97 -18.94 0.09
N LEU A 71 -11.55 -18.39 -1.05
CA LEU A 71 -10.92 -17.07 -1.11
C LEU A 71 -11.74 -15.99 -0.38
N HIS A 72 -13.06 -16.01 -0.59
CA HIS A 72 -13.97 -14.99 -0.10
C HIS A 72 -14.43 -15.20 1.35
N ASP A 73 -13.95 -16.24 2.03
CA ASP A 73 -14.35 -16.52 3.41
C ASP A 73 -14.03 -15.36 4.35
N LEU A 74 -12.91 -14.66 4.10
CA LEU A 74 -12.45 -13.55 4.92
C LEU A 74 -13.08 -12.20 4.52
N ASP A 75 -13.64 -12.08 3.31
CA ASP A 75 -14.13 -10.80 2.76
C ASP A 75 -15.15 -10.12 3.66
N ARG A 76 -16.03 -10.90 4.30
CA ARG A 76 -17.11 -10.40 5.16
C ARG A 76 -16.61 -9.85 6.48
N ASP A 77 -15.42 -10.28 6.89
CA ASP A 77 -14.84 -9.96 8.19
C ASP A 77 -13.84 -8.80 8.12
N ILE A 78 -13.24 -8.52 6.95
CA ILE A 78 -12.22 -7.48 6.77
C ILE A 78 -12.67 -6.14 7.35
N ASP A 79 -13.82 -5.60 6.92
CA ASP A 79 -14.28 -4.28 7.37
C ASP A 79 -14.56 -4.25 8.88
N ARG A 80 -15.06 -5.35 9.43
CA ARG A 80 -15.31 -5.49 10.88
C ARG A 80 -13.99 -5.52 11.66
N LEU A 81 -12.99 -6.24 11.16
CA LEU A 81 -11.66 -6.36 11.78
C LEU A 81 -10.89 -5.04 11.71
N LYS A 82 -10.95 -4.32 10.59
CA LYS A 82 -10.39 -2.97 10.45
C LYS A 82 -11.01 -2.02 11.47
N LYS A 83 -12.35 -1.97 11.55
CA LYS A 83 -13.05 -1.15 12.55
C LYS A 83 -12.73 -1.56 13.99
N ARG A 84 -12.53 -2.86 14.25
CA ARG A 84 -12.08 -3.34 15.56
C ARG A 84 -10.71 -2.76 15.88
N PHE A 85 -9.75 -2.90 14.98
CA PHE A 85 -8.41 -2.34 15.15
C PHE A 85 -8.41 -0.82 15.31
N GLU A 86 -9.18 -0.09 14.50
CA GLU A 86 -9.33 1.37 14.63
C GLU A 86 -9.81 1.79 16.02
N ARG A 87 -10.69 1.00 16.65
CA ARG A 87 -11.22 1.27 17.99
C ARG A 87 -10.28 0.84 19.11
N THR A 88 -9.67 -0.33 19.00
CA THR A 88 -8.89 -0.93 20.09
C THR A 88 -7.44 -0.46 20.07
N LYS A 89 -6.93 -0.11 18.88
CA LYS A 89 -5.51 0.16 18.60
C LYS A 89 -4.56 -0.94 19.09
N GLN A 90 -5.09 -2.16 19.29
CA GLN A 90 -4.29 -3.29 19.73
C GLN A 90 -3.51 -3.87 18.55
N PRO A 91 -2.19 -4.09 18.67
CA PRO A 91 -1.39 -4.59 17.55
C PRO A 91 -1.88 -5.94 17.01
N HIS A 92 -2.41 -6.80 17.89
CA HIS A 92 -2.97 -8.09 17.51
C HIS A 92 -4.17 -7.94 16.57
N ASP A 93 -5.06 -6.99 16.87
CA ASP A 93 -6.21 -6.69 16.01
C ASP A 93 -5.78 -6.15 14.64
N GLY A 94 -4.72 -5.34 14.60
CA GLY A 94 -4.12 -4.85 13.36
C GLY A 94 -3.56 -5.99 12.51
N LEU A 95 -2.80 -6.90 13.12
CA LEU A 95 -2.24 -8.06 12.42
C LEU A 95 -3.33 -9.01 11.91
N VAL A 96 -4.37 -9.29 12.70
CA VAL A 96 -5.53 -10.10 12.27
C VAL A 96 -6.24 -9.44 11.08
N ALA A 97 -6.46 -8.12 11.13
CA ALA A 97 -7.08 -7.38 10.03
C ALA A 97 -6.19 -7.39 8.77
N LEU A 98 -4.87 -7.24 8.92
CA LEU A 98 -3.90 -7.26 7.82
C LEU A 98 -3.87 -8.63 7.14
N LEU A 99 -3.68 -9.69 7.93
CA LEU A 99 -3.61 -11.06 7.45
C LEU A 99 -4.91 -11.50 6.75
N SER A 100 -6.06 -11.01 7.22
CA SER A 100 -7.35 -11.26 6.57
C SER A 100 -7.49 -10.64 5.17
N GLN A 101 -6.72 -9.57 4.89
CA GLN A 101 -6.74 -8.87 3.60
C GLN A 101 -5.79 -9.47 2.56
N VAL A 102 -4.78 -10.24 2.99
CA VAL A 102 -3.69 -10.73 2.11
C VAL A 102 -4.21 -11.41 0.83
N PRO A 103 -5.16 -12.38 0.87
CA PRO A 103 -5.60 -13.03 -0.36
C PRO A 103 -6.19 -12.06 -1.40
N ARG A 104 -6.92 -11.05 -0.92
CA ARG A 104 -7.54 -9.99 -1.75
C ARG A 104 -6.49 -9.03 -2.29
N ALA A 105 -5.50 -8.66 -1.48
CA ALA A 105 -4.39 -7.80 -1.88
C ALA A 105 -3.51 -8.46 -2.96
N VAL A 106 -3.16 -9.75 -2.82
CA VAL A 106 -2.35 -10.46 -3.83
C VAL A 106 -3.08 -10.51 -5.18
N LEU A 107 -4.38 -10.81 -5.18
CA LEU A 107 -5.15 -10.83 -6.41
C LEU A 107 -5.28 -9.45 -7.04
N ALA A 108 -5.42 -8.40 -6.24
CA ALA A 108 -5.42 -7.03 -6.73
C ALA A 108 -4.09 -6.68 -7.41
N GLN A 109 -2.96 -7.03 -6.77
CA GLN A 109 -1.62 -6.82 -7.34
C GLN A 109 -1.45 -7.54 -8.67
N LEU A 110 -1.76 -8.84 -8.73
CA LEU A 110 -1.62 -9.64 -9.95
C LEU A 110 -2.45 -9.09 -11.12
N GLN A 111 -3.66 -8.61 -10.84
CA GLN A 111 -4.48 -7.97 -11.88
C GLN A 111 -3.89 -6.65 -12.36
N MET A 112 -3.35 -5.85 -11.44
CA MET A 112 -2.73 -4.58 -11.81
C MET A 112 -1.45 -4.80 -12.63
N ASP A 113 -0.64 -5.79 -12.26
CA ASP A 113 0.58 -6.17 -12.99
C ASP A 113 0.25 -6.73 -14.38
N GLN A 114 -0.81 -7.56 -14.51
CA GLN A 114 -1.21 -8.18 -15.76
C GLN A 114 -1.85 -7.18 -16.75
N PHE A 115 -2.52 -6.13 -16.25
CA PHE A 115 -3.29 -5.19 -17.06
C PHE A 115 -2.91 -3.71 -16.80
N PRO A 116 -1.67 -3.30 -17.14
CA PRO A 116 -1.15 -1.97 -16.80
C PRO A 116 -1.96 -0.82 -17.45
N HIS A 117 -2.41 -1.02 -18.69
CA HIS A 117 -3.11 0.00 -19.51
C HIS A 117 -4.59 0.20 -19.17
N GLY A 118 -5.07 -0.36 -18.05
CA GLY A 118 -6.41 -0.11 -17.52
C GLY A 118 -7.46 -1.17 -17.89
N TYR A 119 -8.30 -1.48 -16.91
CA TYR A 119 -9.35 -2.50 -17.00
C TYR A 119 -10.54 -2.13 -16.11
N ARG A 120 -11.70 -2.74 -16.32
CA ARG A 120 -12.88 -2.53 -15.46
C ARG A 120 -12.53 -2.98 -14.04
N ASN A 121 -12.84 -2.13 -13.05
CA ASN A 121 -12.51 -2.30 -11.62
C ASN A 121 -11.06 -1.99 -11.22
N LYS A 122 -10.22 -1.37 -12.08
CA LYS A 122 -8.87 -0.89 -11.68
C LYS A 122 -8.91 -0.03 -10.40
N ARG A 123 -9.92 0.84 -10.25
CA ARG A 123 -10.11 1.65 -9.03
C ARG A 123 -10.44 0.80 -7.79
N GLU A 124 -11.27 -0.23 -7.93
CA GLU A 124 -11.55 -1.15 -6.82
C GLU A 124 -10.27 -1.87 -6.39
N ARG A 125 -9.46 -2.34 -7.36
CA ARG A 125 -8.19 -3.06 -7.09
C ARG A 125 -7.13 -2.16 -6.46
N LEU A 126 -7.02 -0.91 -6.93
CA LEU A 126 -6.19 0.09 -6.28
C LEU A 126 -6.59 0.27 -4.81
N TYR A 127 -7.90 0.38 -4.52
CA TYR A 127 -8.37 0.51 -3.14
C TYR A 127 -8.08 -0.72 -2.27
N GLU A 128 -8.02 -1.93 -2.84
CA GLU A 128 -7.57 -3.11 -2.07
C GLU A 128 -6.13 -3.00 -1.58
N LEU A 129 -5.25 -2.49 -2.45
CA LEU A 129 -3.84 -2.34 -2.13
C LEU A 129 -3.64 -1.20 -1.14
N ILE A 130 -4.34 -0.08 -1.33
CA ILE A 130 -4.35 1.04 -0.38
C ILE A 130 -4.83 0.54 0.99
N ASP A 131 -5.96 -0.17 1.06
CA ASP A 131 -6.47 -0.71 2.32
C ASP A 131 -5.49 -1.63 3.05
N PHE A 132 -4.81 -2.48 2.28
CA PHE A 132 -3.81 -3.40 2.78
C PHE A 132 -2.60 -2.66 3.33
N ASN A 133 -2.08 -1.69 2.57
CA ASN A 133 -0.96 -0.85 2.96
C ASN A 133 -1.28 -0.01 4.21
N ASP A 134 -2.44 0.66 4.23
CA ASP A 134 -2.94 1.42 5.38
C ASP A 134 -3.01 0.56 6.63
N THR A 135 -3.55 -0.66 6.51
CA THR A 135 -3.65 -1.57 7.65
C THR A 135 -2.26 -1.99 8.14
N MET A 136 -1.32 -2.23 7.22
CA MET A 136 0.06 -2.58 7.55
C MET A 136 0.75 -1.45 8.30
N VAL A 137 0.73 -0.24 7.72
CA VAL A 137 1.29 0.99 8.31
C VAL A 137 0.72 1.23 9.71
N ASN A 138 -0.61 1.25 9.84
CA ASN A 138 -1.27 1.48 11.12
C ASN A 138 -0.89 0.41 12.16
N THR A 139 -0.74 -0.85 11.74
CA THR A 139 -0.29 -1.94 12.63
C THR A 139 1.14 -1.67 13.12
N ILE A 140 2.06 -1.32 12.22
CA ILE A 140 3.47 -1.06 12.56
C ILE A 140 3.62 0.11 13.53
N LEU A 141 2.83 1.17 13.34
CA LEU A 141 2.89 2.35 14.20
C LEU A 141 2.56 2.03 15.67
N VAL A 142 1.74 1.01 15.94
CA VAL A 142 1.40 0.60 17.32
C VAL A 142 2.26 -0.55 17.86
N LEU A 143 3.15 -1.15 17.05
CA LEU A 143 4.05 -2.21 17.50
C LEU A 143 5.19 -1.66 18.36
N THR A 144 5.68 -2.51 19.27
CA THR A 144 6.96 -2.30 19.96
C THR A 144 8.13 -2.55 19.01
N ASP A 145 9.29 -1.99 19.32
CA ASP A 145 10.49 -2.10 18.47
C ASP A 145 10.90 -3.57 18.23
N THR A 146 10.83 -4.41 19.28
CA THR A 146 11.11 -5.86 19.16
C THR A 146 10.18 -6.56 18.17
N LEU A 147 8.90 -6.19 18.10
CA LEU A 147 7.96 -6.78 17.15
C LEU A 147 8.13 -6.19 15.74
N ARG A 148 8.55 -4.92 15.62
CA ARG A 148 8.80 -4.26 14.33
C ARG A 148 9.94 -4.91 13.55
N ASP A 149 11.01 -5.31 14.22
CA ASP A 149 12.16 -5.99 13.61
C ASP A 149 11.75 -7.31 12.93
N GLN A 150 10.93 -8.10 13.61
CA GLN A 150 10.48 -9.40 13.09
C GLN A 150 9.30 -9.28 12.12
N PHE A 151 8.65 -8.11 12.05
CA PHE A 151 7.35 -7.93 11.41
C PHE A 151 7.34 -8.37 9.95
N SER A 152 8.32 -7.94 9.15
CA SER A 152 8.34 -8.24 7.71
C SER A 152 8.42 -9.75 7.44
N ALA A 153 9.35 -10.43 8.10
CA ALA A 153 9.59 -11.85 7.89
C ALA A 153 8.43 -12.71 8.43
N ARG A 154 7.99 -12.46 9.67
CA ARG A 154 6.92 -13.25 10.31
C ARG A 154 5.57 -13.02 9.62
N THR A 155 5.24 -11.78 9.25
CA THR A 155 4.00 -11.47 8.52
C THR A 155 3.98 -12.09 7.13
N LYS A 156 5.12 -12.13 6.40
CA LYS A 156 5.19 -12.83 5.10
C LYS A 156 4.87 -14.31 5.22
N GLN A 157 5.43 -14.97 6.24
CA GLN A 157 5.22 -16.39 6.45
C GLN A 157 3.74 -16.69 6.76
N ALA A 158 3.11 -15.91 7.63
CA ALA A 158 1.69 -16.03 7.94
C ALA A 158 0.80 -15.72 6.73
N ALA A 159 1.10 -14.64 6.00
CA ALA A 159 0.43 -14.26 4.76
C ALA A 159 0.44 -15.40 3.72
N ASP A 160 1.61 -16.04 3.52
CA ASP A 160 1.74 -17.16 2.59
C ASP A 160 0.93 -18.38 3.02
N ARG A 161 0.90 -18.69 4.32
CA ARG A 161 0.13 -19.81 4.87
C ARG A 161 -1.37 -19.58 4.69
N ILE A 162 -1.86 -18.37 4.96
CA ILE A 162 -3.26 -17.98 4.75
C ILE A 162 -3.63 -18.08 3.26
N CYS A 163 -2.82 -17.50 2.36
CA CYS A 163 -3.07 -17.60 0.91
C CYS A 163 -3.14 -19.05 0.44
N LYS A 164 -2.17 -19.89 0.83
CA LYS A 164 -2.16 -21.33 0.50
C LYS A 164 -3.41 -22.03 1.02
N ARG A 165 -3.90 -21.66 2.19
CA ARG A 165 -5.08 -22.27 2.82
C ARG A 165 -6.37 -21.98 2.08
N VAL A 166 -6.53 -20.78 1.52
CA VAL A 166 -7.73 -20.37 0.75
C VAL A 166 -7.59 -20.59 -0.76
N GLY A 167 -6.47 -21.14 -1.22
CA GLY A 167 -6.20 -21.38 -2.65
C GLY A 167 -5.83 -20.11 -3.44
N ALA A 168 -5.44 -19.04 -2.75
CA ALA A 168 -4.95 -17.83 -3.37
C ALA A 168 -3.47 -17.97 -3.78
N PRO A 169 -3.02 -17.21 -4.80
CA PRO A 169 -1.61 -16.96 -4.99
C PRO A 169 -1.01 -16.22 -3.79
N CYS A 170 0.31 -16.25 -3.68
CA CYS A 170 1.08 -15.51 -2.67
C CYS A 170 1.80 -14.35 -3.36
N PHE A 171 2.08 -13.27 -2.62
CA PHE A 171 3.08 -12.30 -3.08
C PHE A 171 4.41 -13.01 -3.34
N THR A 172 5.07 -12.69 -4.44
CA THR A 172 6.46 -13.13 -4.62
C THR A 172 7.35 -12.46 -3.58
N ASN A 173 8.57 -12.98 -3.40
CA ASN A 173 9.50 -12.36 -2.46
C ASN A 173 9.87 -10.95 -2.90
N GLU A 174 10.01 -10.73 -4.21
CA GLU A 174 10.31 -9.44 -4.81
C GLU A 174 9.16 -8.44 -4.58
N GLN A 175 7.91 -8.87 -4.81
CA GLN A 175 6.72 -8.05 -4.53
C GLN A 175 6.65 -7.68 -3.04
N TRP A 176 6.83 -8.67 -2.15
CA TRP A 176 6.81 -8.42 -0.71
C TRP A 176 7.92 -7.46 -0.28
N THR A 177 9.15 -7.69 -0.74
CA THR A 177 10.29 -6.80 -0.47
C THR A 177 10.05 -5.39 -1.00
N ALA A 178 9.44 -5.24 -2.18
CA ALA A 178 9.10 -3.93 -2.73
C ALA A 178 8.06 -3.20 -1.87
N ILE A 179 6.98 -3.90 -1.45
CA ILE A 179 5.95 -3.36 -0.55
C ILE A 179 6.59 -2.90 0.77
N ILE A 180 7.34 -3.78 1.43
CA ILE A 180 8.00 -3.46 2.70
C ILE A 180 8.95 -2.27 2.55
N ARG A 181 9.78 -2.24 1.49
CA ARG A 181 10.71 -1.13 1.26
C ARG A 181 10.02 0.21 1.01
N GLY A 182 8.86 0.21 0.35
CA GLY A 182 8.04 1.41 0.15
C GLY A 182 7.48 1.91 1.48
N LEU A 183 6.68 1.06 2.14
CA LEU A 183 6.00 1.41 3.39
C LEU A 183 6.97 1.73 4.53
N THR A 184 8.14 1.09 4.58
CA THR A 184 9.21 1.44 5.55
C THR A 184 9.66 2.88 5.42
N ARG A 185 9.72 3.43 4.21
CA ARG A 185 10.09 4.84 4.00
C ARG A 185 8.98 5.78 4.40
N GLU A 186 7.74 5.48 4.04
CA GLU A 186 6.57 6.26 4.45
C GLU A 186 6.48 6.34 5.97
N VAL A 187 6.55 5.20 6.66
CA VAL A 187 6.55 5.14 8.12
C VAL A 187 7.72 5.90 8.71
N ALA A 188 8.92 5.80 8.13
CA ALA A 188 10.10 6.50 8.63
C ALA A 188 9.96 8.04 8.49
N VAL A 189 9.39 8.53 7.39
CA VAL A 189 9.13 9.98 7.19
C VAL A 189 8.08 10.46 8.18
N TYR A 190 6.98 9.71 8.35
CA TYR A 190 5.95 10.03 9.33
C TYR A 190 6.53 10.13 10.75
N GLN A 191 7.30 9.13 11.17
CA GLN A 191 7.90 9.12 12.50
C GLN A 191 8.94 10.23 12.67
N ALA A 192 9.79 10.47 11.68
CA ALA A 192 10.72 11.60 11.70
C ALA A 192 10.00 12.94 11.85
N ALA A 193 8.84 13.13 11.20
CA ALA A 193 8.05 14.34 11.36
C ALA A 193 7.55 14.49 12.80
N VAL A 194 6.92 13.44 13.35
CA VAL A 194 6.39 13.44 14.73
C VAL A 194 7.49 13.65 15.77
N ASP A 195 8.60 12.92 15.65
CA ASP A 195 9.72 12.95 16.61
C ASP A 195 10.41 14.32 16.62
N ASN A 196 10.32 15.09 15.54
CA ASN A 196 10.86 16.44 15.42
C ASN A 196 9.81 17.55 15.66
N GLY A 197 8.64 17.21 16.23
CA GLY A 197 7.64 18.17 16.68
C GLY A 197 6.68 18.68 15.62
N PHE A 198 6.70 18.13 14.39
CA PHE A 198 5.69 18.45 13.39
C PHE A 198 4.36 17.74 13.71
N SER A 199 3.26 18.32 13.25
CA SER A 199 1.99 17.61 13.18
C SER A 199 1.99 16.77 11.90
N ALA A 200 1.89 15.45 12.02
CA ALA A 200 1.85 14.54 10.87
C ALA A 200 0.58 13.70 10.88
N TRP A 201 0.03 13.44 9.69
CA TRP A 201 -1.18 12.67 9.51
C TRP A 201 -1.03 11.74 8.31
N MET A 202 -1.13 10.42 8.53
CA MET A 202 -1.26 9.46 7.44
C MET A 202 -2.66 9.64 6.85
N THR A 203 -2.71 9.82 5.54
CA THR A 203 -3.94 10.21 4.85
C THR A 203 -4.90 9.03 4.69
N ASP A 204 -6.16 9.34 4.39
CA ASP A 204 -7.15 8.31 4.15
C ASP A 204 -7.10 7.75 2.70
N ARG A 205 -7.89 6.70 2.46
CA ARG A 205 -8.01 6.03 1.16
C ARG A 205 -8.29 6.99 -0.02
N SER A 206 -9.03 8.07 0.19
CA SER A 206 -9.39 9.02 -0.87
C SER A 206 -8.19 9.86 -1.31
N GLN A 207 -7.35 10.24 -0.34
CA GLN A 207 -6.13 11.00 -0.54
C GLN A 207 -4.97 10.15 -1.05
N ASP A 208 -4.82 8.92 -0.54
CA ASP A 208 -3.84 7.96 -1.07
C ASP A 208 -4.14 7.67 -2.56
N ALA A 209 -5.41 7.60 -2.94
CA ALA A 209 -5.76 7.49 -4.37
C ALA A 209 -5.42 8.73 -5.22
N LEU A 210 -5.14 9.89 -4.60
CA LEU A 210 -4.54 11.06 -5.26
C LEU A 210 -3.00 11.02 -5.23
N GLY A 211 -2.41 9.99 -4.64
CA GLY A 211 -0.97 9.84 -4.45
C GLY A 211 -0.45 10.67 -3.29
N ILE A 212 -1.22 10.85 -2.23
CA ILE A 212 -0.74 11.50 -0.99
C ILE A 212 -0.64 10.39 0.05
N ASP A 213 0.57 10.13 0.57
CA ASP A 213 0.77 9.13 1.62
C ASP A 213 0.55 9.74 3.01
N MET A 214 0.95 11.01 3.16
CA MET A 214 0.80 11.74 4.40
C MET A 214 0.72 13.25 4.21
N GLN A 215 0.24 13.93 5.24
CA GLN A 215 0.38 15.37 5.40
C GLN A 215 1.29 15.69 6.58
N VAL A 216 2.16 16.69 6.41
CA VAL A 216 3.03 17.20 7.47
C VAL A 216 2.81 18.69 7.60
N GLN A 217 2.50 19.16 8.80
CA GLN A 217 2.23 20.56 9.14
C GLN A 217 3.22 21.07 10.19
N ASP A 218 3.74 22.26 9.93
CA ASP A 218 4.43 23.06 10.92
C ASP A 218 3.41 23.60 11.95
N PRO A 219 3.52 23.23 13.23
CA PRO A 219 2.58 23.70 14.25
C PRO A 219 2.63 25.22 14.49
N GLU A 220 3.75 25.88 14.18
CA GLU A 220 3.91 27.33 14.36
C GLU A 220 3.32 28.11 13.19
N THR A 221 3.78 27.83 11.97
CA THR A 221 3.34 28.59 10.78
C THR A 221 2.00 28.11 10.21
N LYS A 222 1.51 26.95 10.66
CA LYS A 222 0.32 26.24 10.14
C LYS A 222 0.41 25.86 8.66
N ARG A 223 1.55 26.08 8.02
CA ARG A 223 1.81 25.61 6.65
C ARG A 223 1.94 24.10 6.66
N TYR A 224 1.42 23.46 5.62
CA TYR A 224 1.47 22.01 5.51
C TYR A 224 1.82 21.53 4.10
N LEU A 225 2.29 20.30 4.00
CA LEU A 225 2.62 19.62 2.76
C LEU A 225 1.69 18.42 2.57
N ASN A 226 1.35 18.11 1.33
CA ASN A 226 0.96 16.77 0.92
C ASN A 226 2.22 16.07 0.40
N ILE A 227 2.56 14.89 0.92
CA ILE A 227 3.79 14.18 0.60
C ILE A 227 3.47 12.81 0.00
N ASP A 228 4.13 12.51 -1.11
CA ASP A 228 4.19 11.19 -1.74
C ASP A 228 5.62 10.66 -1.60
N VAL A 229 5.84 9.63 -0.79
CA VAL A 229 7.15 9.07 -0.48
C VAL A 229 7.48 7.96 -1.47
N LYS A 230 8.58 8.12 -2.20
CA LYS A 230 9.01 7.16 -3.23
C LYS A 230 10.37 6.55 -2.96
N THR A 231 10.50 5.27 -3.32
CA THR A 231 11.80 4.65 -3.54
C THR A 231 12.48 5.25 -4.78
N PRO A 232 13.81 5.13 -4.94
CA PRO A 232 14.52 5.77 -6.05
C PRO A 232 14.03 5.32 -7.42
N SER A 233 13.79 4.03 -7.58
CA SER A 233 13.25 3.47 -8.83
C SER A 233 11.84 3.99 -9.13
N SER A 234 10.96 4.03 -8.12
CA SER A 234 9.58 4.50 -8.29
C SER A 234 9.51 6.01 -8.53
N PHE A 235 10.40 6.78 -7.90
CA PHE A 235 10.54 8.21 -8.12
C PHE A 235 10.96 8.51 -9.57
N ARG A 236 12.00 7.82 -10.05
CA ARG A 236 12.50 7.99 -11.41
C ARG A 236 11.42 7.67 -12.45
N HIS A 237 10.78 6.51 -12.29
CA HIS A 237 9.68 6.09 -13.17
C HIS A 237 8.53 7.11 -13.15
N ARG A 238 8.18 7.67 -11.97
CA ARG A 238 7.13 8.69 -11.88
C ARG A 238 7.50 9.96 -12.64
N MET A 239 8.74 10.44 -12.52
CA MET A 239 9.20 11.61 -13.25
C MET A 239 9.15 11.39 -14.77
N GLU A 240 9.62 10.24 -15.25
CA GLU A 240 9.57 9.87 -16.67
C GLU A 240 8.13 9.83 -17.19
N GLN A 241 7.21 9.26 -16.39
CA GLN A 241 5.79 9.28 -16.71
C GLN A 241 5.24 10.71 -16.81
N LEU A 242 5.59 11.59 -15.86
CA LEU A 242 5.13 12.99 -15.88
C LEU A 242 5.70 13.78 -17.05
N VAL A 243 6.93 13.49 -17.50
CA VAL A 243 7.50 14.06 -18.73
C VAL A 243 6.72 13.58 -19.94
N HIS A 244 6.42 12.27 -20.02
CA HIS A 244 5.62 11.70 -21.10
C HIS A 244 4.19 12.30 -21.14
N GLU A 245 3.61 12.60 -19.98
CA GLU A 245 2.30 13.26 -19.83
C GLU A 245 2.35 14.78 -20.12
N GLY A 246 3.53 15.36 -20.37
CA GLY A 246 3.71 16.80 -20.57
C GLY A 246 3.50 17.65 -19.30
N ARG A 247 3.56 17.01 -18.13
CA ARG A 247 3.36 17.63 -16.80
C ARG A 247 4.68 18.02 -16.14
N LEU A 248 5.79 17.48 -16.62
CA LEU A 248 7.16 17.92 -16.34
C LEU A 248 7.92 18.12 -17.64
N THR A 249 8.90 19.02 -17.63
CA THR A 249 9.92 19.13 -18.67
C THR A 249 11.13 18.27 -18.33
N GLU A 250 11.94 17.89 -19.32
CA GLU A 250 13.21 17.17 -19.09
C GLU A 250 14.14 17.93 -18.12
N ARG A 251 14.17 19.27 -18.21
CA ARG A 251 14.92 20.10 -17.28
C ARG A 251 14.42 19.96 -15.84
N GLN A 252 13.11 19.93 -15.62
CA GLN A 252 12.55 19.73 -14.28
C GLN A 252 12.79 18.32 -13.75
N LEU A 253 12.86 17.31 -14.62
CA LEU A 253 13.26 15.96 -14.24
C LEU A 253 14.72 15.93 -13.76
N LEU A 254 15.65 16.58 -14.47
CA LEU A 254 17.05 16.68 -14.04
C LEU A 254 17.21 17.43 -12.71
N GLU A 255 16.42 18.50 -12.52
CA GLU A 255 16.37 19.20 -11.23
C GLU A 255 15.81 18.30 -10.13
N GLY A 256 14.76 17.54 -10.44
CA GLY A 256 14.14 16.56 -9.55
C GLY A 256 15.12 15.50 -9.05
N ASP A 257 15.95 14.93 -9.94
CA ASP A 257 17.04 14.01 -9.58
C ASP A 257 18.02 14.68 -8.60
N ARG A 258 18.41 15.93 -8.87
CA ARG A 258 19.37 16.67 -8.03
C ARG A 258 18.82 16.95 -6.63
N GLN A 259 17.61 17.47 -6.54
CA GLN A 259 17.02 17.89 -5.27
C GLN A 259 16.34 16.73 -4.51
N ASN A 260 16.08 15.61 -5.18
CA ASN A 260 15.42 14.41 -4.65
C ASN A 260 13.93 14.61 -4.30
N TYR A 261 13.30 15.59 -4.94
CA TYR A 261 11.86 15.75 -4.89
C TYR A 261 11.36 16.50 -6.14
N ILE A 262 10.08 16.40 -6.42
CA ILE A 262 9.37 17.25 -7.39
C ILE A 262 8.05 17.72 -6.77
N VAL A 263 7.46 18.76 -7.33
CA VAL A 263 6.09 19.18 -7.00
C VAL A 263 5.18 18.86 -8.17
N GLU A 264 4.18 18.02 -7.92
CA GLU A 264 3.17 17.63 -8.90
C GLU A 264 1.82 18.25 -8.51
N LEU A 265 1.08 18.76 -9.50
CA LEU A 265 -0.33 19.11 -9.33
C LEU A 265 -1.22 17.96 -9.80
N ASN A 266 -1.78 17.18 -8.88
CA ASN A 266 -2.64 16.04 -9.21
C ASN A 266 -4.13 16.36 -8.95
N GLY A 267 -5.04 15.69 -9.66
CA GLY A 267 -6.49 15.91 -9.60
C GLY A 267 -7.07 16.74 -10.76
N HIS A 268 -8.39 16.98 -10.72
CA HIS A 268 -9.14 17.66 -11.79
C HIS A 268 -9.84 18.93 -11.30
N GLY A 269 -9.84 19.98 -12.13
CA GLY A 269 -10.53 21.24 -11.84
C GLY A 269 -10.13 21.86 -10.51
N THR A 270 -11.11 22.16 -9.67
CA THR A 270 -10.95 22.77 -8.34
C THR A 270 -10.43 21.79 -7.27
N GLN A 271 -10.32 20.50 -7.59
CA GLN A 271 -9.73 19.47 -6.73
C GLN A 271 -8.24 19.23 -7.00
N ARG A 272 -7.59 20.09 -7.80
CA ARG A 272 -6.15 20.01 -7.97
C ARG A 272 -5.43 20.30 -6.66
N VAL A 273 -4.52 19.42 -6.30
CA VAL A 273 -3.72 19.48 -5.06
C VAL A 273 -2.25 19.44 -5.42
N ALA A 274 -1.46 20.27 -4.76
CA ALA A 274 0.00 20.23 -4.86
C ALA A 274 0.52 19.12 -3.94
N ILE A 275 1.34 18.25 -4.51
CA ILE A 275 1.92 17.09 -3.84
C ILE A 275 3.43 17.16 -4.04
N VAL A 276 4.18 17.08 -2.94
CA VAL A 276 5.62 16.91 -2.98
C VAL A 276 5.90 15.41 -3.12
N VAL A 277 6.38 14.99 -4.29
CA VAL A 277 6.88 13.63 -4.47
C VAL A 277 8.32 13.61 -3.99
N LEU A 278 8.58 12.96 -2.86
CA LEU A 278 9.84 12.94 -2.14
C LEU A 278 10.55 11.59 -2.32
N CYS A 279 11.77 11.62 -2.85
CA CYS A 279 12.60 10.43 -3.02
C CYS A 279 13.48 10.20 -1.79
N ILE A 280 13.36 9.03 -1.15
CA ILE A 280 14.19 8.68 0.02
C ILE A 280 15.43 7.89 -0.42
N LEU A 281 16.56 8.59 -0.48
CA LEU A 281 17.89 8.03 -0.73
C LEU A 281 18.65 7.75 0.57
N PRO A 282 19.26 6.56 0.74
CA PRO A 282 20.15 6.26 1.86
C PRO A 282 21.32 7.26 1.98
N ASP A 283 21.98 7.61 0.88
CA ASP A 283 23.14 8.52 0.90
C ASP A 283 22.78 9.92 1.40
N LYS A 284 21.54 10.35 1.13
CA LYS A 284 21.05 11.67 1.53
C LYS A 284 20.51 11.67 2.95
N PHE A 285 19.63 10.73 3.29
CA PHE A 285 18.87 10.76 4.55
C PHE A 285 19.39 9.82 5.61
N GLY A 286 20.40 9.00 5.30
CA GLY A 286 20.92 7.97 6.19
C GLY A 286 20.18 6.64 6.06
N GLU A 287 20.61 5.69 6.87
CA GLU A 287 20.06 4.34 6.90
C GLU A 287 18.73 4.29 7.67
N LEU A 288 17.94 3.27 7.33
CA LEU A 288 16.69 2.95 8.01
C LEU A 288 16.90 1.68 8.85
N ALA A 289 16.42 1.71 10.09
CA ALA A 289 16.34 0.55 10.97
C ALA A 289 14.96 0.53 11.63
N GLU A 290 14.35 -0.65 11.74
CA GLU A 290 13.09 -0.85 12.48
C GLU A 290 11.97 0.15 12.10
N TRP A 291 11.83 0.44 10.79
CA TRP A 291 10.83 1.38 10.26
C TRP A 291 11.07 2.86 10.60
N ARG A 292 12.29 3.22 10.99
CA ARG A 292 12.71 4.59 11.36
C ARG A 292 14.01 4.98 10.69
N PHE A 293 14.26 6.28 10.58
CA PHE A 293 15.61 6.77 10.33
C PHE A 293 16.47 6.57 11.58
N ILE A 294 17.70 6.09 11.42
CA ILE A 294 18.66 6.01 12.54
C ILE A 294 18.97 7.43 13.06
N ASP A 295 19.11 8.39 12.14
CA ASP A 295 19.20 9.82 12.44
C ASP A 295 18.18 10.58 11.57
N SER A 296 17.16 11.15 12.23
CA SER A 296 16.08 11.87 11.56
C SER A 296 16.42 13.34 11.24
N THR A 297 17.59 13.85 11.62
CA THR A 297 17.99 15.27 11.47
C THR A 297 17.90 15.73 10.01
N LYS A 298 18.43 14.93 9.08
CA LYS A 298 18.40 15.29 7.65
C LYS A 298 16.99 15.29 7.07
N MET A 299 16.10 14.42 7.59
CA MET A 299 14.69 14.42 7.21
C MET A 299 13.98 15.66 7.78
N ARG A 300 14.22 16.02 9.04
CA ARG A 300 13.72 17.26 9.64
C ARG A 300 14.09 18.47 8.79
N ASP A 301 15.38 18.61 8.45
CA ASP A 301 15.86 19.76 7.68
C ASP A 301 15.22 19.83 6.28
N MET A 302 15.00 18.67 5.66
CA MET A 302 14.25 18.58 4.41
C MET A 302 12.79 19.00 4.56
N LEU A 303 12.10 18.55 5.62
CA LEU A 303 10.72 18.95 5.89
C LEU A 303 10.61 20.47 6.13
N VAL A 304 11.53 21.06 6.90
CA VAL A 304 11.60 22.53 7.10
C VAL A 304 11.76 23.26 5.77
N HIS A 305 12.71 22.81 4.93
CA HIS A 305 12.95 23.37 3.60
C HIS A 305 11.69 23.29 2.73
N LEU A 306 11.08 22.12 2.64
CA LEU A 306 9.88 21.91 1.83
C LEU A 306 8.68 22.72 2.33
N LEU A 307 8.48 22.80 3.64
CA LEU A 307 7.42 23.61 4.25
C LEU A 307 7.62 25.10 3.93
N ARG A 308 8.86 25.59 3.97
CA ARG A 308 9.19 26.97 3.60
C ARG A 308 8.92 27.26 2.12
N GLU A 309 9.35 26.39 1.23
CA GLU A 309 9.27 26.63 -0.22
C GLU A 309 7.89 26.29 -0.82
N HIS A 310 7.22 25.27 -0.28
CA HIS A 310 6.04 24.66 -0.89
C HIS A 310 4.84 24.49 0.06
N GLY A 311 4.98 24.88 1.33
CA GLY A 311 3.91 24.73 2.33
C GLY A 311 2.64 25.50 1.97
N LEU A 312 1.52 24.79 1.99
CA LEU A 312 0.16 25.25 1.68
C LEU A 312 -0.51 25.89 2.90
N THR A 313 -1.44 26.80 2.67
CA THR A 313 -2.20 27.55 3.71
C THR A 313 -3.71 27.52 3.48
N ASP A 314 -4.20 26.64 2.60
CA ASP A 314 -5.60 26.57 2.18
C ASP A 314 -6.55 25.89 3.20
N ASN A 315 -6.06 25.63 4.43
CA ASN A 315 -6.79 25.01 5.53
C ASN A 315 -7.37 23.61 5.23
N ARG A 316 -6.76 22.86 4.30
CA ARG A 316 -7.14 21.46 4.00
C ARG A 316 -6.32 20.39 4.75
N TYR A 317 -5.43 20.80 5.65
CA TYR A 317 -4.73 19.87 6.53
C TYR A 317 -5.72 19.03 7.37
N GLY A 318 -5.52 17.72 7.40
CA GLY A 318 -6.36 16.77 8.14
C GLY A 318 -7.80 16.65 7.65
N ARG A 319 -8.13 17.23 6.49
CA ARG A 319 -9.49 17.17 5.92
C ARG A 319 -9.55 16.13 4.80
N MET A 320 -10.60 15.32 4.82
CA MET A 320 -10.94 14.43 3.71
C MET A 320 -11.34 15.28 2.48
N PHE A 321 -11.01 14.82 1.26
CA PHE A 321 -11.37 15.51 0.01
C PHE A 321 -12.79 15.22 -0.47
#